data_AF-I1D0B9-F1
#
_entry.id   AF-I1D0B9-F1
#
_cell.length_a   1.000
_cell.length_b   1.000
_cell.length_c   1.000
_cell.angle_alpha   90.00
_cell.angle_beta   90.00
_cell.angle_gamma   90.00
#
_symmetry.space_group_name_H-M   'P 1'
#
loop_
_entity.id
_entity.type
_entity.pdbx_description
1 polymer ?
#
loop_
_entity_poly.entity_id
_entity_poly.type
_entity_poly.pdbx_seq_one_letter_code
_entity_poly.pdbx_strand_id
1 'polypeptide(L)'
;MSSATAFSEELRSAIATSGLSLDRIQARLQERGVPVSVTALSYWQSGKRQPERQRSLRAVLALEQILDVPTGSLLSLLPPPRPRGIASRRNLA
;
A
#
# COMPACT_ATOMS: atom_id res chain seq x y z
N MET A 1 -15.67 11.24 -1.21
CA MET A 1 -15.07 9.89 -1.20
C MET A 1 -14.03 9.84 -0.09
N SER A 2 -14.16 8.89 0.84
CA SER A 2 -13.21 8.75 1.96
C SER A 2 -11.83 8.37 1.43
N SER A 3 -10.75 8.99 1.94
CA SER A 3 -9.36 8.68 1.54
C SER A 3 -9.01 7.19 1.70
N ALA A 4 -9.70 6.50 2.61
CA ALA A 4 -9.64 5.05 2.77
C ALA A 4 -9.89 4.28 1.46
N THR A 5 -10.84 4.76 0.65
CA THR A 5 -11.25 4.12 -0.59
C THR A 5 -10.20 4.28 -1.69
N ALA A 6 -9.62 5.48 -1.82
CA ALA A 6 -8.59 5.75 -2.82
C ALA A 6 -7.32 4.90 -2.61
N PHE A 7 -6.87 4.79 -1.36
CA PHE A 7 -5.76 3.90 -1.02
C PHE A 7 -6.09 2.42 -1.30
N SER A 8 -7.29 1.96 -0.95
CA SER A 8 -7.69 0.57 -1.22
C SER A 8 -7.76 0.21 -2.70
N GLU A 9 -8.22 1.15 -3.54
CA GLU A 9 -8.29 0.97 -4.99
C GLU A 9 -6.90 0.89 -5.61
N GLU A 10 -6.00 1.81 -5.25
CA GLU A 10 -4.61 1.81 -5.72
C GLU A 10 -3.87 0.54 -5.26
N LEU A 11 -4.04 0.16 -3.98
CA LEU A 11 -3.45 -1.06 -3.44
C LEU A 11 -3.93 -2.30 -4.21
N ARG A 12 -5.24 -2.40 -4.51
CA ARG A 12 -5.79 -3.50 -5.29
C ARG A 12 -5.22 -3.51 -6.72
N SER A 13 -5.12 -2.34 -7.35
CA SER A 13 -4.56 -2.20 -8.69
C SER A 13 -3.10 -2.63 -8.74
N ALA A 14 -2.26 -2.11 -7.83
CA ALA A 14 -0.85 -2.47 -7.71
C ALA A 14 -0.65 -3.97 -7.47
N ILE A 15 -1.47 -4.58 -6.61
CA ILE A 15 -1.44 -6.03 -6.36
C ILE A 15 -1.80 -6.80 -7.63
N ALA A 16 -2.87 -6.40 -8.32
CA ALA A 16 -3.29 -7.03 -9.58
C ALA A 16 -2.22 -6.94 -10.67
N THR A 17 -1.55 -5.78 -10.79
CA THR A 17 -0.43 -5.59 -11.74
C THR A 17 0.80 -6.39 -11.37
N SER A 18 1.14 -6.50 -10.08
CA SER A 18 2.27 -7.29 -9.61
C SER A 18 2.08 -8.81 -9.77
N GLY A 19 0.84 -9.27 -9.87
CA GLY A 19 0.50 -10.69 -9.88
C GLY A 19 0.81 -11.42 -8.57
N LEU A 20 1.07 -10.70 -7.47
CA LEU A 20 1.42 -11.29 -6.17
C LEU A 20 0.19 -11.53 -5.30
N SER A 21 0.13 -12.71 -4.69
CA SER A 21 -0.86 -13.05 -3.67
C SER A 21 -0.59 -12.29 -2.36
N LEU A 22 -1.62 -12.10 -1.54
CA LEU A 22 -1.49 -11.48 -0.21
C LEU A 22 -0.51 -12.23 0.71
N ASP A 23 -0.47 -13.56 0.63
CA ASP A 23 0.49 -14.40 1.36
C ASP A 23 1.95 -14.16 0.92
N ARG A 24 2.20 -14.00 -0.39
CA ARG A 24 3.54 -13.67 -0.91
C ARG A 24 3.98 -12.28 -0.46
N ILE A 25 3.08 -11.32 -0.49
CA ILE A 25 3.34 -9.96 0.01
C ILE A 25 3.64 -10.02 1.51
N GLN A 26 2.85 -10.78 2.29
CA GLN A 26 3.06 -10.99 3.72
C GLN A 26 4.45 -11.58 4.02
N ALA A 27 4.82 -12.65 3.31
CA ALA A 27 6.12 -13.31 3.47
C ALA A 27 7.27 -12.32 3.21
N ARG A 28 7.21 -11.58 2.10
CA ARG A 28 8.23 -10.58 1.74
C ARG A 28 8.31 -9.41 2.75
N LEU A 29 7.17 -9.01 3.31
CA LEU A 29 7.14 -7.99 4.37
C LEU A 29 7.80 -8.51 5.66
N GLN A 30 7.58 -9.78 6.01
CA GLN A 30 8.24 -10.41 7.15
C GLN A 30 9.75 -10.53 6.94
N GLU A 31 10.21 -10.92 5.76
CA GLU A 31 11.63 -10.98 5.39
C GLU A 31 12.32 -9.62 5.54
N ARG A 32 11.59 -8.53 5.28
CA ARG A 32 12.07 -7.14 5.47
C ARG A 32 11.98 -6.63 6.92
N GLY A 33 11.61 -7.50 7.87
CA GLY A 33 11.49 -7.15 9.29
C GLY A 33 10.22 -6.36 9.64
N VAL A 34 9.24 -6.33 8.74
CA VAL A 34 7.95 -5.64 8.96
C VAL A 34 6.81 -6.66 8.96
N PRO A 35 6.58 -7.36 10.09
CA PRO A 35 5.53 -8.37 10.16
C PRO A 35 4.14 -7.72 10.05
N VAL A 36 3.43 -8.03 8.98
CA VAL A 36 2.01 -7.68 8.77
C VAL A 36 1.25 -8.96 8.49
N SER A 37 0.03 -9.09 9.01
CA SER A 37 -0.83 -10.25 8.76
C SER A 37 -1.65 -10.07 7.49
N VAL A 38 -1.97 -11.16 6.79
CA VAL A 38 -2.88 -11.14 5.62
C VAL A 38 -4.21 -10.48 5.95
N THR A 39 -4.76 -10.71 7.14
CA THR A 39 -5.99 -10.05 7.62
C THR A 39 -5.85 -8.52 7.67
N ALA A 40 -4.69 -8.01 8.08
CA ALA A 40 -4.44 -6.57 8.09
C ALA A 40 -4.36 -6.01 6.66
N LEU A 41 -3.69 -6.70 5.74
CA LEU A 41 -3.66 -6.34 4.32
C LEU A 41 -5.07 -6.37 3.70
N SER A 42 -5.90 -7.34 4.07
CA SER A 42 -7.28 -7.45 3.61
C SER A 42 -8.16 -6.29 4.12
N TYR A 43 -7.95 -5.85 5.38
CA TYR A 43 -8.61 -4.65 5.90
C TYR A 43 -8.16 -3.36 5.21
N TRP A 44 -6.88 -3.28 4.83
CA TRP A 44 -6.31 -2.17 4.06
C TRP A 44 -6.90 -2.12 2.65
N GLN A 45 -7.06 -3.26 1.98
CA GLN A 45 -7.76 -3.39 0.69
C GLN A 45 -9.27 -3.08 0.75
N SER A 46 -9.88 -3.18 1.93
CA SER A 46 -11.31 -2.88 2.10
C SER A 46 -11.58 -1.46 2.58
N GLY A 47 -10.54 -0.67 2.85
CA GLY A 47 -10.65 0.65 3.47
C GLY A 47 -11.19 0.63 4.90
N LYS A 48 -11.35 -0.55 5.52
CA LYS A 48 -11.91 -0.72 6.87
C LYS A 48 -10.94 -0.32 7.98
N ARG A 49 -9.64 -0.42 7.71
CA ARG A 49 -8.57 -0.06 8.65
C ARG A 49 -7.46 0.64 7.90
N GLN A 50 -6.91 1.70 8.46
CA GLN A 50 -5.81 2.43 7.85
C GLN A 50 -4.52 2.28 8.67
N PRO A 51 -3.36 2.28 8.01
CA PRO A 51 -2.06 2.27 8.67
C PRO A 51 -1.76 3.63 9.35
N GLU A 52 -2.16 3.77 10.63
CA GLU A 52 -1.92 5.01 11.40
C GLU A 52 -0.60 5.01 12.19
N ARG A 53 -0.03 3.83 12.46
CA ARG A 53 1.18 3.69 13.27
C ARG A 53 2.44 3.70 12.38
N GLN A 54 3.56 4.18 12.92
CA GLN A 54 4.88 4.13 12.25
C GLN A 54 5.23 2.76 11.67
N ARG A 55 4.90 1.67 12.39
CA ARG A 55 5.12 0.29 11.92
C ARG A 55 4.34 -0.01 10.64
N SER A 56 3.12 0.49 10.54
CA SER A 56 2.26 0.31 9.38
C SER A 56 2.68 1.20 8.21
N LEU A 57 3.16 2.42 8.47
CA LEU A 57 3.76 3.26 7.43
C LEU A 57 5.00 2.60 6.81
N ARG A 58 5.87 2.00 7.63
CA ARG A 58 7.00 1.20 7.10
C ARG A 58 6.56 -0.01 6.29
N ALA A 59 5.42 -0.63 6.64
CA ALA A 59 4.88 -1.72 5.86
C ALA A 59 4.38 -1.25 4.49
N VAL A 60 3.74 -0.08 4.42
CA VAL A 60 3.31 0.52 3.14
C VAL A 60 4.51 0.83 2.27
N LEU A 61 5.57 1.43 2.82
CA LEU A 61 6.83 1.67 2.08
C LEU A 61 7.45 0.38 1.54
N ALA A 62 7.54 -0.66 2.37
CA ALA A 62 8.07 -1.96 1.94
C ALA A 62 7.17 -2.62 0.89
N LEU A 63 5.86 -2.44 0.99
CA LEU A 63 4.88 -2.94 0.04
C LEU A 63 4.98 -2.23 -1.31
N GLU A 64 5.17 -0.91 -1.34
CA GLU A 64 5.46 -0.15 -2.58
C GLU A 64 6.70 -0.73 -3.29
N GLN A 65 7.75 -1.06 -2.55
CA GLN A 65 8.96 -1.69 -3.11
C GLN A 65 8.75 -3.15 -3.57
N ILE A 66 7.81 -3.88 -2.97
CA ILE A 66 7.49 -5.26 -3.37
C ILE A 66 6.63 -5.28 -4.64
N LEU A 67 5.73 -4.30 -4.77
CA LEU A 67 4.80 -4.15 -5.87
C LEU A 67 5.37 -3.36 -7.06
N ASP A 68 6.64 -2.95 -6.97
CA ASP A 68 7.32 -2.10 -7.97
C ASP A 68 6.60 -0.76 -8.23
N VAL A 69 6.02 -0.20 -7.17
CA VAL A 69 5.32 1.09 -7.18
C VAL A 69 6.26 2.17 -6.63
N PRO A 70 6.21 3.42 -7.14
CA PRO A 70 7.00 4.51 -6.59
C PRO A 70 6.75 4.68 -5.09
N THR A 71 7.83 4.84 -4.34
CA THR A 71 7.77 5.08 -2.90
C THR A 71 7.03 6.38 -2.61
N GLY A 72 6.03 6.33 -1.74
CA GLY A 72 5.19 7.49 -1.41
C GLY A 72 3.91 7.60 -2.21
N SER A 73 3.69 6.79 -3.26
CA SER A 73 2.43 6.80 -4.03
C SER A 73 1.24 6.34 -3.19
N LEU A 74 1.37 5.22 -2.48
CA LEU A 74 0.32 4.71 -1.59
C LEU A 74 0.25 5.54 -0.30
N LEU A 75 1.40 5.99 0.22
CA LEU A 75 1.42 6.86 1.40
C LEU A 75 0.71 8.20 1.16
N SER A 76 0.81 8.78 -0.04
CA SER A 76 0.14 10.05 -0.37
C SER A 76 -1.39 9.92 -0.44
N LEU A 77 -1.90 8.70 -0.59
CA LEU A 77 -3.34 8.41 -0.60
C LEU A 77 -3.92 8.19 0.80
N LEU A 78 -3.05 8.01 1.81
CA LEU A 78 -3.46 7.96 3.21
C LEU A 78 -3.67 9.38 3.76
N PRO A 79 -4.57 9.57 4.76
CA PRO A 79 -4.79 10.85 5.39
C PRO A 79 -3.45 11.40 5.95
N PRO A 80 -3.21 12.70 5.80
CA PRO A 80 -1.85 13.21 5.62
C PRO A 80 -1.06 13.33 6.93
N PRO A 81 0.27 13.14 6.85
CA PRO A 81 1.20 14.14 7.33
C PRO A 81 1.83 14.86 6.11
N ARG A 82 1.09 15.85 5.60
CA ARG A 82 1.47 16.91 4.64
C ARG A 82 2.07 16.53 3.27
N PRO A 83 1.87 17.38 2.25
CA PRO A 83 2.03 17.03 0.85
C PRO A 83 3.50 17.00 0.45
N ARG A 84 3.96 15.90 -0.15
CA ARG A 84 5.17 15.89 -0.97
C ARG A 84 4.81 15.19 -2.27
N GLY A 85 4.80 15.98 -3.34
CA GLY A 85 4.19 15.62 -4.61
C GLY A 85 5.00 14.64 -5.45
N ILE A 86 4.47 14.49 -6.68
CA ILE A 86 5.02 13.79 -7.84
C ILE A 86 4.71 12.29 -7.86
N ALA A 87 3.66 11.92 -8.61
CA ALA A 87 3.76 11.04 -9.80
C ALA A 87 2.40 10.37 -10.14
N SER A 88 1.43 11.14 -10.62
CA SER A 88 0.33 10.56 -11.42
C SER A 88 0.82 10.35 -12.85
N ARG A 89 1.59 9.28 -13.10
CA ARG A 89 1.83 8.81 -14.47
C ARG A 89 0.80 7.74 -14.79
N ARG A 90 -0.39 8.19 -15.23
CA ARG A 90 -1.35 7.34 -15.95
C ARG A 90 -0.66 6.80 -17.19
N ASN A 91 -0.40 5.49 -17.22
CA ASN A 91 -0.22 4.75 -18.46
C ASN A 91 -1.60 4.57 -19.08
N LEU A 92 -1.94 5.47 -20.01
CA LEU A 92 -2.92 5.21 -21.06
C LEU A 92 -2.16 4.51 -22.18
N ALA A 93 -2.51 3.25 -22.42
CA ALA A 93 -2.27 2.56 -23.69
C ALA A 93 -3.61 2.50 -24.43
#